data_AF-A0A5C7H3G6-F1
#
_entry.id   AF-A0A5C7H3G6-F1
#
_cell.length_a   1.000
_cell.length_b   1.000
_cell.length_c   1.000
_cell.angle_alpha   90.00
_cell.angle_beta   90.00
_cell.angle_gamma   90.00
#
_symmetry.space_group_name_H-M   'P 1'
#
loop_
_entity.id
_entity.type
_entity.pdbx_description
1 polymer ?
#
loop_
_entity_poly.entity_id
_entity_poly.type
_entity_poly.pdbx_seq_one_letter_code
_entity_poly.pdbx_strand_id
1 'polypeptide(L)'
;MEKLEKLPNLRILKLKQSSYVGKDMFCSKGGFSQLHFLKLSHLYSVERWSIEEGALCNLRELEIVECKRLKIAPRGLWPVTTLRNLKLGYMPYEFQMMAQDRNGENWYRLEHVLPM
;
A
#
# COMPACT_ATOMS: atom_id res chain seq x y z
N MET A 1 -12.30 3.75 3.64
CA MET A 1 -11.25 3.36 4.61
C MET A 1 -11.75 3.49 6.04
N GLU A 2 -12.40 4.60 6.39
CA GLU A 2 -12.83 4.96 7.75
C GLU A 2 -13.53 3.88 8.59
N LYS A 3 -14.41 3.05 8.00
CA LYS A 3 -15.07 1.96 8.74
C LYS A 3 -14.15 0.74 8.95
N LEU A 4 -13.29 0.45 7.97
CA LEU A 4 -12.42 -0.71 7.98
C LEU A 4 -11.25 -0.53 8.96
N GLU A 5 -10.74 0.69 9.09
CA GLU A 5 -9.59 1.00 9.95
C GLU A 5 -9.89 0.85 11.44
N LYS A 6 -11.18 0.92 11.82
CA LYS A 6 -11.68 0.78 13.19
C LYS A 6 -11.92 -0.69 13.59
N LEU A 7 -11.74 -1.65 12.67
CA LEU A 7 -11.98 -3.06 12.95
C LEU A 7 -10.83 -3.62 13.81
N PRO A 8 -11.10 -4.03 15.08
CA PRO A 8 -10.06 -4.29 16.06
C PRO A 8 -9.22 -5.54 15.77
N ASN A 9 -9.74 -6.48 14.99
CA ASN A 9 -9.06 -7.74 14.66
C ASN A 9 -8.68 -7.86 13.18
N LEU A 10 -8.79 -6.77 12.41
CA LEU A 10 -8.50 -6.82 10.98
C LEU A 10 -6.98 -6.93 10.75
N ARG A 11 -6.53 -8.14 10.44
CA ARG A 11 -5.11 -8.45 10.17
C ARG A 11 -4.76 -8.44 8.69
N ILE A 12 -5.73 -8.72 7.83
CA ILE A 12 -5.54 -8.85 6.39
C ILE A 12 -6.62 -8.04 5.69
N LEU A 13 -6.20 -7.11 4.84
CA LEU A 13 -7.10 -6.33 3.99
C LEU A 13 -6.65 -6.45 2.54
N LYS A 14 -7.58 -6.83 1.67
CA LYS A 14 -7.35 -6.93 0.23
C LYS A 14 -8.39 -6.10 -0.50
N LEU A 15 -7.98 -4.94 -1.00
CA LEU A 15 -8.78 -4.08 -1.86
C LEU A 15 -8.47 -4.45 -3.32
N LYS A 16 -9.50 -4.90 -4.03
CA LYS A 16 -9.44 -5.34 -5.42
C LYS A 16 -10.21 -4.39 -6.32
N GLN A 17 -10.27 -4.71 -7.61
CA GLN A 17 -11.05 -3.95 -8.60
C GLN A 17 -12.43 -3.58 -8.05
N SER A 18 -12.80 -2.31 -8.20
CA SER A 18 -14.10 -1.75 -7.77
C SER A 18 -14.41 -1.80 -6.27
N SER A 19 -13.48 -2.25 -5.41
CA SER A 19 -13.67 -2.25 -3.94
C SER A 19 -13.62 -0.86 -3.31
N TYR A 20 -13.06 0.10 -4.03
CA TYR A 20 -12.91 1.48 -3.60
C TYR A 20 -13.05 2.38 -4.83
N VAL A 21 -13.99 3.34 -4.74
CA VAL A 21 -14.33 4.26 -5.84
C VAL A 21 -13.82 5.68 -5.62
N GLY A 22 -13.24 5.96 -4.44
CA GLY A 22 -12.67 7.25 -4.13
C GLY A 22 -11.35 7.50 -4.88
N LYS A 23 -10.96 8.77 -4.94
CA LYS A 23 -9.65 9.21 -5.43
C LYS A 23 -8.58 9.25 -4.34
N ASP A 24 -9.01 9.49 -3.10
CA ASP A 24 -8.14 9.80 -1.97
C ASP A 24 -8.29 8.75 -0.87
N MET A 25 -7.29 7.90 -0.74
CA MET A 25 -7.22 6.97 0.39
C MET A 25 -6.51 7.64 1.56
N PHE A 26 -7.07 7.45 2.75
CA PHE A 26 -6.53 7.99 3.99
C PHE A 26 -6.54 6.91 5.07
N CYS A 27 -5.44 6.83 5.83
CA CYS A 27 -5.33 6.03 7.05
C CYS A 27 -5.07 6.98 8.21
N SER A 28 -6.02 7.04 9.15
CA SER A 28 -5.92 7.92 10.33
C SER A 28 -4.94 7.39 11.37
N LYS A 29 -4.45 8.27 12.25
CA LYS A 29 -3.62 7.90 13.40
C LYS A 29 -4.30 6.80 14.24
N GLY A 30 -3.57 5.71 14.48
CA GLY A 30 -4.10 4.53 15.19
C GLY A 30 -5.05 3.65 14.36
N GLY A 31 -5.42 4.09 13.15
CA GLY A 31 -6.18 3.29 12.20
C GLY A 31 -5.39 2.07 11.72
N PHE A 32 -6.09 0.96 11.52
CA PHE A 32 -5.50 -0.32 11.10
C PHE A 32 -4.41 -0.82 12.06
N SER A 33 -4.60 -0.63 13.37
CA SER A 33 -3.61 -0.95 14.40
C SER A 33 -3.20 -2.43 14.45
N GLN A 34 -4.03 -3.36 13.99
CA GLN A 34 -3.72 -4.80 13.95
C GLN A 34 -3.42 -5.33 12.53
N LEU A 35 -3.39 -4.45 11.52
CA LEU A 35 -3.24 -4.87 10.14
C LEU A 35 -1.80 -5.31 9.87
N HIS A 36 -1.62 -6.54 9.42
CA HIS A 36 -0.31 -7.11 9.05
C HIS A 36 -0.08 -7.15 7.55
N PHE A 37 -1.15 -7.33 6.77
CA PHE A 37 -1.08 -7.45 5.31
C PHE A 37 -2.10 -6.53 4.64
N LEU A 38 -1.63 -5.72 3.70
CA LEU A 38 -2.45 -4.87 2.85
C LEU A 38 -2.15 -5.14 1.38
N LYS A 39 -3.18 -5.48 0.61
CA LYS A 39 -3.11 -5.54 -0.86
C LYS A 39 -4.03 -4.51 -1.49
N LEU A 40 -3.47 -3.72 -2.39
CA LEU A 40 -4.18 -2.79 -3.28
C LEU A 40 -4.01 -3.31 -4.71
N SER A 41 -5.10 -3.67 -5.37
CA SER A 41 -5.04 -4.23 -6.71
C SER A 41 -6.13 -3.67 -7.63
N HIS A 42 -5.73 -3.24 -8.83
CA HIS A 42 -6.63 -2.73 -9.86
C HIS A 42 -7.52 -1.56 -9.36
N LEU A 43 -6.96 -0.69 -8.51
CA LEU A 43 -7.65 0.48 -7.96
C LEU A 43 -7.45 1.69 -8.89
N TYR A 44 -8.09 1.68 -10.05
CA TYR A 44 -7.86 2.65 -11.11
C TYR A 44 -8.34 4.08 -10.81
N SER A 45 -9.19 4.27 -9.80
CA SER A 45 -9.66 5.59 -9.39
C SER A 45 -8.73 6.28 -8.40
N VAL A 46 -7.89 5.53 -7.68
CA VAL A 46 -7.10 6.06 -6.57
C VAL A 46 -5.90 6.81 -7.12
N GLU A 47 -5.82 8.09 -6.74
CA GLU A 47 -4.76 9.01 -7.17
C GLU A 47 -3.80 9.33 -6.02
N ARG A 48 -4.30 9.41 -4.78
CA ARG A 48 -3.48 9.74 -3.61
C ARG A 48 -3.73 8.76 -2.47
N TRP A 49 -2.66 8.43 -1.75
CA TRP A 49 -2.74 7.70 -0.49
C TRP A 49 -1.93 8.42 0.58
N SER A 50 -2.64 8.87 1.61
CA SER A 50 -2.10 9.59 2.75
C SER A 50 -2.18 8.72 4.00
N ILE A 51 -1.09 8.65 4.75
CA ILE A 51 -0.95 7.84 5.96
C ILE A 51 -0.49 8.78 7.06
N GLU A 52 -1.27 8.90 8.14
CA GLU A 52 -0.86 9.67 9.31
C GLU A 52 0.17 8.92 10.16
N GLU A 53 0.94 9.67 10.93
CA GLU A 53 1.86 9.12 11.92
C GLU A 53 1.11 8.23 12.92
N GLY A 54 1.60 6.99 13.10
CA GLY A 54 0.98 5.99 13.97
C GLY A 54 -0.18 5.22 13.35
N ALA A 55 -0.55 5.47 12.08
CA ALA A 55 -1.39 4.57 11.31
C ALA A 55 -0.61 3.33 10.85
N LEU A 56 -1.30 2.21 10.59
CA LEU A 56 -0.69 0.99 10.05
C LEU A 56 0.53 0.50 10.85
N CYS A 57 0.53 0.72 12.17
CA CYS A 57 1.71 0.52 13.02
C CYS A 57 2.24 -0.92 13.05
N ASN A 58 1.43 -1.91 12.69
CA ASN A 58 1.80 -3.32 12.63
C ASN A 58 1.90 -3.89 11.21
N LEU A 59 1.86 -3.05 10.17
CA LEU A 59 1.87 -3.52 8.78
C LEU A 59 3.22 -4.10 8.41
N ARG A 60 3.24 -5.39 8.04
CA ARG A 60 4.45 -6.12 7.67
C ARG A 60 4.60 -6.26 6.17
N GLU A 61 3.48 -6.37 5.47
CA GLU A 61 3.45 -6.65 4.04
C GLU A 61 2.47 -5.72 3.31
N LEU A 62 2.98 -5.08 2.26
CA LEU A 62 2.22 -4.23 1.37
C LEU A 62 2.41 -4.73 -0.07
N GLU A 63 1.31 -5.03 -0.74
CA GLU A 63 1.29 -5.34 -2.17
C GLU A 63 0.47 -4.28 -2.92
N ILE A 64 1.07 -3.66 -3.95
CA ILE A 64 0.39 -2.72 -4.83
C ILE A 64 0.53 -3.22 -6.27
N VAL A 65 -0.60 -3.52 -6.91
CA VAL A 65 -0.62 -4.11 -8.25
C VAL A 65 -1.60 -3.38 -9.15
N GLU A 66 -1.19 -3.01 -10.37
CA GLU A 66 -2.09 -2.41 -11.38
C GLU A 66 -2.77 -1.09 -10.90
N CYS A 67 -2.22 -0.38 -9.90
CA CYS A 67 -2.75 0.90 -9.41
C CYS A 67 -2.16 2.09 -10.16
N LYS A 68 -2.45 2.20 -11.47
CA LYS A 68 -1.74 3.07 -12.42
C LYS A 68 -1.82 4.57 -12.15
N ARG A 69 -2.80 5.03 -11.36
CA ARG A 69 -2.96 6.46 -11.03
C ARG A 69 -2.42 6.84 -9.66
N LEU A 70 -2.03 5.85 -8.85
CA LEU A 70 -1.67 6.05 -7.47
C LEU A 70 -0.30 6.74 -7.37
N LYS A 71 -0.30 7.96 -6.85
CA LYS A 71 0.89 8.76 -6.57
C LYS A 71 1.16 8.69 -5.07
N ILE A 72 2.30 8.09 -4.70
CA ILE A 72 2.76 8.03 -3.31
C ILE A 72 4.18 8.57 -3.30
N ALA A 73 4.40 9.64 -2.55
CA ALA A 73 5.76 10.11 -2.28
C ALA A 73 6.48 9.12 -1.35
N PRO A 74 7.81 8.99 -1.40
CA PRO A 74 8.58 8.18 -0.44
C PRO A 74 8.22 8.51 1.03
N ARG A 75 7.97 9.80 1.29
CA ARG A 75 7.53 10.30 2.60
C ARG A 75 6.16 9.78 3.05
N GLY A 76 5.28 9.45 2.10
CA GLY A 76 3.95 8.93 2.38
C GLY A 76 3.97 7.56 3.06
N LEU A 77 5.05 6.78 2.90
CA LEU A 77 5.23 5.48 3.57
C LEU A 77 6.15 5.55 4.80
N TRP A 78 6.78 6.70 5.08
CA TRP A 78 7.65 6.87 6.26
C TRP A 78 6.97 6.54 7.60
N PRO A 79 5.68 6.85 7.82
CA PRO A 79 4.98 6.46 9.05
C PRO A 79 4.95 4.94 9.31
N VAL A 80 5.09 4.13 8.26
CA VAL A 80 5.02 2.66 8.35
C VAL A 80 6.43 2.09 8.56
N THR A 81 6.91 2.16 9.79
CA THR A 81 8.26 1.70 10.18
C THR A 81 8.37 0.17 10.29
N THR A 82 7.26 -0.55 10.40
CA THR A 82 7.23 -2.01 10.56
C THR A 82 7.19 -2.80 9.25
N LEU A 83 7.13 -2.09 8.12
CA LEU A 83 7.02 -2.71 6.79
C LEU A 83 8.29 -3.50 6.47
N ARG A 84 8.11 -4.81 6.23
CA ARG A 84 9.19 -5.73 5.86
C ARG A 84 9.18 -6.03 4.38
N ASN A 85 7.98 -6.18 3.79
CA ASN A 85 7.81 -6.55 2.40
C ASN A 85 6.97 -5.55 1.61
N LEU A 86 7.49 -5.05 0.48
CA LEU A 86 6.79 -4.14 -0.43
C LEU A 86 6.75 -4.68 -1.86
N LYS A 87 5.69 -5.39 -2.27
CA LYS A 87 5.59 -5.87 -3.66
C LYS A 87 4.90 -4.86 -4.55
N LEU A 88 5.53 -4.55 -5.68
CA LEU A 88 4.99 -3.66 -6.71
C LEU A 88 4.85 -4.44 -8.02
N GLY A 89 3.65 -4.50 -8.58
CA GLY A 89 3.37 -5.19 -9.83
C GLY A 89 2.66 -4.29 -10.83
N TYR A 90 3.17 -4.21 -12.06
CA TYR A 90 2.53 -3.42 -13.13
C TYR A 90 2.21 -1.97 -12.72
N MET A 91 3.12 -1.36 -11.97
CA MET A 91 3.02 0.03 -11.50
C MET A 91 3.75 0.98 -12.46
N PRO A 92 3.38 2.27 -12.52
CA PRO A 92 4.11 3.26 -13.30
C PRO A 92 5.59 3.33 -12.89
N TYR A 93 6.48 3.59 -13.85
CA TYR A 93 7.92 3.60 -13.65
C TYR A 93 8.39 4.57 -12.54
N GLU A 94 7.78 5.74 -12.47
CA GLU A 94 8.04 6.75 -11.42
C GLU A 94 7.85 6.18 -10.01
N PHE A 95 6.87 5.30 -9.84
CA PHE A 95 6.58 4.65 -8.56
C PHE A 95 7.67 3.63 -8.17
N GLN A 96 8.19 2.89 -9.15
CA GLN A 96 9.26 1.92 -8.94
C GLN A 96 10.56 2.63 -8.54
N MET A 97 10.89 3.76 -9.16
CA MET A 97 12.06 4.56 -8.80
C MET A 97 12.00 5.09 -7.36
N MET A 98 10.82 5.57 -6.92
CA MET A 98 10.63 6.08 -5.55
C MET A 98 10.82 5.01 -4.47
N ALA A 99 10.57 3.73 -4.78
CA ALA A 99 10.75 2.63 -3.85
C ALA A 99 12.24 2.25 -3.64
N GLN A 100 13.13 2.62 -4.57
CA GLN A 100 14.56 2.27 -4.55
C GLN A 100 15.40 3.20 -3.66
N ASP A 101 14.89 4.39 -3.33
CA ASP A 101 15.63 5.45 -2.62
C ASP A 101 15.84 5.21 -1.11
N ARG A 102 15.30 4.10 -0.54
CA ARG A 102 15.40 3.83 0.91
C ARG A 102 16.68 3.10 1.34
N ASN A 103 17.41 2.50 0.39
CA ASN A 103 18.78 1.95 0.46
C ASN A 103 18.93 1.00 -0.74
N GLY A 104 20.01 1.09 -1.51
CA GLY A 104 20.27 0.28 -2.70
C GLY A 104 20.54 -1.20 -2.44
N GLU A 105 19.60 -1.94 -1.87
CA GLU A 105 19.59 -3.41 -1.85
C GLU A 105 18.28 -3.93 -2.46
N ASN A 106 18.32 -4.10 -3.78
CA ASN A 106 17.50 -4.99 -4.60
C ASN A 106 16.21 -5.52 -3.96
N TRP A 107 15.11 -4.77 -4.09
CA TRP A 107 13.76 -5.29 -3.85
C TRP A 107 13.22 -6.08 -5.05
N TYR A 108 14.04 -6.90 -5.71
CA TYR A 108 13.57 -7.75 -6.81
C TYR A 108 13.40 -9.19 -6.34
N ARG A 109 12.25 -9.47 -5.73
CA ARG A 109 11.51 -10.68 -6.09
C ARG A 109 10.26 -10.25 -6.83
N LEU A 110 10.47 -9.82 -8.07
CA LEU A 110 9.44 -9.84 -9.09
C LEU A 110 9.12 -11.31 -9.36
N GLU A 111 8.25 -11.91 -8.57
CA GLU A 111 7.39 -12.93 -9.14
C GLU A 111 6.43 -12.17 -10.05
N HIS A 112 6.82 -12.09 -11.33
CA HIS A 112 5.86 -11.88 -12.41
C HIS A 112 4.81 -12.96 -12.21
N VAL A 113 3.65 -12.60 -11.65
CA VAL A 113 2.48 -13.43 -11.77
C VAL A 113 2.13 -13.34 -13.24
N LEU A 114 2.60 -14.33 -14.01
CA LEU A 114 2.23 -14.50 -15.40
C LEU A 114 0.70 -14.44 -15.48
N PRO A 115 0.12 -13.63 -16.38
CA PRO A 115 -1.30 -13.75 -16.66
C PRO A 115 -1.54 -15.17 -17.20
N MET A 116 -2.44 -15.90 -16.54
CA MET A 116 -3.11 -17.06 -17.14
C MET A 116 -4.09 -16.59 -18.20
#